data_AF-A0A6P0TYK0-F1
#
_entry.id   AF-A0A6P0TYK0-F1
#
_cell.length_a   1.000
_cell.length_b   1.000
_cell.length_c   1.000
_cell.angle_alpha   90.00
_cell.angle_beta   90.00
_cell.angle_gamma   90.00
#
_symmetry.space_group_name_H-M   'P 1'
#
loop_
_entity.id
_entity.type
_entity.pdbx_description
1 polymer ?
#
loop_
_entity_poly.entity_id
_entity_poly.type
_entity_poly.pdbx_seq_one_letter_code
_entity_poly.pdbx_strand_id
1 'polypeptide(L)'
;SRLEYMQTYPDIYLIQWGFFSDEEIFVVDYFQPKKTINLRNCVLGPTFFGKRRVFFELQGFKNIVYGEDTELWERAEKTFKTAKLTAPETYYYTRAETSITKTVLEEKGN
;
A
#
# COMPACT_ATOMS: atom_id res chain seq x y z
N SER A 1 10.66 15.27 6.34
CA SER A 1 10.97 13.92 5.79
C SER A 1 10.16 12.83 6.50
N ARG A 2 10.11 11.58 6.01
CA ARG A 2 9.42 10.45 6.70
C ARG A 2 10.01 10.17 8.09
N LEU A 3 11.32 10.32 8.23
CA LEU A 3 12.04 10.17 9.49
C LEU A 3 11.61 11.22 10.52
N GLU A 4 11.62 12.51 10.15
CA GLU A 4 11.18 13.61 11.01
C GLU A 4 9.72 13.44 11.47
N TYR A 5 8.83 12.99 10.57
CA TYR A 5 7.44 12.73 10.90
C TYR A 5 7.33 11.67 12.02
N MET A 6 8.04 10.53 11.89
CA MET A 6 8.03 9.49 12.93
C MET A 6 8.76 9.89 14.21
N GLN A 7 9.73 10.81 14.16
CA GLN A 7 10.34 11.40 15.36
C GLN A 7 9.36 12.33 16.09
N THR A 8 8.57 13.10 15.34
CA THR A 8 7.53 13.99 15.88
C THR A 8 6.36 13.21 16.48
N TYR A 9 6.01 12.07 15.88
CA TYR A 9 4.94 11.18 16.33
C TYR A 9 5.50 9.81 16.73
N PRO A 10 6.20 9.71 17.88
CA PRO A 10 6.91 8.48 18.26
C PRO A 10 5.99 7.29 18.50
N ASP A 11 4.70 7.52 18.72
CA ASP A 11 3.70 6.46 18.87
C ASP A 11 3.21 5.89 17.55
N ILE A 12 3.59 6.44 16.40
CA ILE A 12 3.32 5.87 15.08
C ILE A 12 4.43 4.88 14.71
N TYR A 13 4.04 3.72 14.18
CA TYR A 13 4.94 2.60 13.97
C TYR A 13 5.15 2.28 12.49
N LEU A 14 4.13 2.55 11.67
CA LEU A 14 4.17 2.38 10.23
C LEU A 14 3.39 3.51 9.58
N ILE A 15 3.96 4.11 8.55
CA ILE A 15 3.30 5.11 7.72
C ILE A 15 3.25 4.65 6.27
N GLN A 16 2.17 5.00 5.59
CA GLN A 16 2.05 4.99 4.13
C GLN A 16 2.14 6.44 3.67
N TRP A 17 3.05 6.72 2.75
CA TRP A 17 3.29 8.07 2.25
C TRP A 17 2.61 8.33 0.90
N GLY A 18 2.64 9.59 0.45
CA GLY A 18 2.06 10.00 -0.83
C GLY A 18 2.86 9.49 -2.03
N PHE A 19 2.15 9.20 -3.12
CA PHE A 19 2.72 8.86 -4.42
C PHE A 19 2.06 9.69 -5.52
N PHE A 20 2.82 9.89 -6.61
CA PHE A 20 2.37 10.52 -7.84
C PHE A 20 2.30 9.48 -8.96
N SER A 21 1.37 9.63 -9.89
CA SER A 21 1.31 8.86 -11.14
C SER A 21 0.75 9.77 -12.24
N ASP A 22 1.27 9.65 -13.45
CA ASP A 22 0.79 10.41 -14.62
C ASP A 22 -0.55 9.90 -15.14
N GLU A 23 -0.96 8.70 -14.73
CA GLU A 23 -2.17 8.03 -15.19
C GLU A 23 -3.21 7.92 -14.06
N GLU A 24 -4.48 7.94 -14.44
CA GLU A 24 -5.55 7.48 -13.57
C GLU A 24 -5.66 5.96 -13.66
N ILE A 25 -5.23 5.27 -12.60
CA ILE A 25 -5.11 3.81 -12.58
C ILE A 25 -6.23 3.22 -11.72
N PHE A 26 -6.96 2.28 -12.30
CA PHE A 26 -7.94 1.45 -11.60
C PHE A 26 -7.44 0.01 -11.48
N VAL A 27 -7.70 -0.60 -10.33
CA VAL A 27 -7.34 -1.99 -10.01
C VAL A 27 -8.55 -2.69 -9.37
N VAL A 28 -8.51 -4.01 -9.29
CA VAL A 28 -9.56 -4.79 -8.60
C VAL A 28 -9.50 -4.52 -7.10
N ASP A 29 -10.63 -4.24 -6.47
CA ASP A 29 -10.67 -3.99 -5.02
C ASP A 29 -10.37 -5.29 -4.25
N TYR A 30 -9.34 -5.26 -3.40
CA TYR A 30 -8.93 -6.38 -2.55
C TYR A 30 -10.07 -6.86 -1.63
N PHE A 31 -10.85 -5.94 -1.06
CA PHE A 31 -11.96 -6.27 -0.16
C PHE A 31 -13.26 -6.58 -0.91
N GLN A 32 -13.39 -6.09 -2.15
CA GLN A 32 -14.57 -6.30 -2.98
C GLN A 32 -14.15 -6.74 -4.39
N PRO A 33 -13.76 -8.01 -4.61
CA PRO A 33 -13.17 -8.47 -5.88
C PRO A 33 -14.05 -8.27 -7.13
N LYS A 34 -15.35 -8.03 -6.94
CA LYS A 34 -16.30 -7.71 -8.02
C LYS A 34 -16.29 -6.23 -8.43
N LYS A 35 -15.58 -5.36 -7.72
CA LYS A 35 -15.48 -3.93 -7.98
C LYS A 35 -14.06 -3.53 -8.32
N THR A 36 -13.95 -2.36 -8.94
CA THR A 36 -12.67 -1.68 -9.17
C THR A 36 -12.58 -0.45 -8.29
N ILE A 37 -11.38 -0.11 -7.90
CA ILE A 37 -11.08 1.08 -7.11
C ILE A 37 -9.90 1.83 -7.75
N ASN A 38 -9.89 3.16 -7.61
CA ASN A 38 -8.76 3.97 -8.02
C ASN A 38 -7.55 3.65 -7.13
N LEU A 39 -6.36 3.50 -7.73
CA LEU A 39 -5.10 3.20 -7.06
C LEU A 39 -4.77 4.19 -5.94
N ARG A 40 -5.21 5.44 -6.03
CA ARG A 40 -5.04 6.46 -4.98
C ARG A 40 -5.73 6.10 -3.66
N ASN A 41 -6.71 5.20 -3.69
CA ASN A 41 -7.38 4.68 -2.51
C ASN A 41 -6.79 3.34 -2.02
N CYS A 42 -5.77 2.82 -2.71
CA CYS A 42 -5.11 1.59 -2.33
C CYS A 42 -3.99 1.84 -1.30
N VAL A 43 -3.60 0.75 -0.67
CA VAL A 43 -2.35 0.66 0.08
C VAL A 43 -1.22 0.36 -0.91
N LEU A 44 -0.11 1.12 -0.85
CA LEU A 44 1.04 0.95 -1.72
C LEU A 44 2.31 0.70 -0.90
N GLY A 45 2.81 -0.53 -0.94
CA GLY A 45 4.00 -0.98 -0.20
C GLY A 45 5.27 -0.16 -0.44
N PRO A 46 5.57 0.30 -1.67
CA PRO A 46 6.74 1.16 -1.92
C PRO A 46 6.73 2.50 -1.16
N THR A 47 5.57 2.91 -0.65
CA THR A 47 5.43 4.14 0.13
C THR A 47 5.55 3.92 1.64
N PHE A 48 5.74 2.68 2.09
CA PHE A 48 5.86 2.35 3.49
C PHE A 48 7.16 2.87 4.11
N PHE A 49 7.04 3.38 5.33
CA PHE A 49 8.18 3.66 6.19
C PHE A 49 7.79 3.36 7.62
N GLY A 50 8.63 2.67 8.37
CA GLY A 50 8.22 2.18 9.67
C GLY A 50 9.36 1.65 10.51
N LYS A 51 9.04 1.39 11.77
CA LYS A 51 9.98 0.80 12.71
C LYS A 51 10.26 -0.64 12.29
N ARG A 52 11.53 -1.04 12.34
CA ARG A 52 11.99 -2.41 12.01
C ARG A 52 11.09 -3.48 12.62
N ARG A 53 10.75 -3.36 13.91
CA ARG A 53 9.96 -4.37 14.65
C ARG A 53 8.60 -4.69 14.02
N VAL A 54 7.96 -3.73 13.34
CA VAL A 54 6.67 -3.96 12.68
C VAL A 54 6.79 -5.12 11.70
N PHE A 55 7.80 -5.09 10.84
CA PHE A 55 7.99 -6.13 9.82
C PHE A 55 8.38 -7.49 10.42
N PHE A 56 9.06 -7.52 11.57
CA PHE A 56 9.44 -8.75 12.26
C PHE A 56 8.26 -9.37 13.02
N GLU A 57 7.53 -8.58 13.79
CA GLU A 57 6.36 -9.05 14.55
C GLU A 57 5.22 -9.48 13.63
N LEU A 58 5.10 -8.84 12.46
CA LEU A 58 4.17 -9.21 11.42
C LEU A 58 4.67 -10.35 10.51
N GLN A 59 5.89 -10.87 10.71
CA GLN A 59 6.45 -11.93 9.86
C GLN A 59 6.52 -11.58 8.37
N GLY A 60 6.68 -10.29 8.04
CA GLY A 60 6.79 -9.80 6.68
C GLY A 60 5.51 -9.91 5.84
N PHE A 61 5.69 -9.90 4.52
CA PHE A 61 4.62 -10.04 3.53
C PHE A 61 4.24 -11.52 3.38
N LYS A 62 2.95 -11.79 3.25
CA LYS A 62 2.48 -13.14 2.89
C LYS A 62 2.71 -13.39 1.40
N ASN A 63 3.00 -14.64 1.07
CA ASN A 63 3.10 -15.07 -0.33
C ASN A 63 1.69 -15.26 -0.91
N ILE A 64 1.07 -14.16 -1.35
CA ILE A 64 -0.20 -14.15 -2.06
C ILE A 64 -0.02 -13.46 -3.42
N VAL A 65 -0.87 -13.81 -4.38
CA VAL A 65 -0.72 -13.35 -5.77
C VAL A 65 -1.06 -11.87 -5.95
N TYR A 66 -2.01 -11.35 -5.17
CA TYR A 66 -2.52 -9.99 -5.30
C TYR A 66 -2.94 -9.41 -3.95
N GLY A 67 -2.46 -8.21 -3.63
CA GLY A 67 -2.91 -7.44 -2.47
C GLY A 67 -2.10 -7.66 -1.20
N GLU A 68 -0.87 -8.17 -1.33
CA GLU A 68 0.10 -8.38 -0.26
C GLU A 68 0.38 -7.12 0.56
N ASP A 69 0.39 -5.95 -0.10
CA ASP A 69 0.57 -4.65 0.55
C ASP A 69 -0.62 -4.32 1.48
N THR A 70 -1.84 -4.47 0.96
CA THR A 70 -3.08 -4.26 1.72
C THR A 70 -3.19 -5.24 2.88
N GLU A 71 -2.83 -6.51 2.66
CA GLU A 71 -2.83 -7.55 3.67
C GLU A 71 -1.86 -7.23 4.83
N LEU A 72 -0.64 -6.81 4.51
CA LEU A 72 0.33 -6.42 5.53
C LEU A 72 -0.16 -5.19 6.31
N TRP A 73 -0.72 -4.21 5.62
CA TRP A 73 -1.24 -3.00 6.24
C TRP A 73 -2.43 -3.28 7.17
N GLU A 74 -3.35 -4.15 6.77
CA GLU A 74 -4.49 -4.55 7.59
C GLU A 74 -4.03 -5.23 8.89
N ARG A 75 -3.01 -6.09 8.82
CA ARG A 75 -2.40 -6.68 10.03
C ARG A 75 -1.70 -5.63 10.88
N ALA A 76 -0.99 -4.68 10.26
CA ALA A 76 -0.33 -3.59 10.97
C ALA A 76 -1.34 -2.71 11.73
N GLU A 77 -2.46 -2.34 11.11
CA GLU A 77 -3.52 -1.52 11.73
C GLU A 77 -4.16 -2.18 12.96
N LYS A 78 -4.19 -3.52 13.00
CA LYS A 78 -4.75 -4.27 14.14
C LYS A 78 -3.81 -4.34 15.34
N THR A 79 -2.50 -4.17 15.14
CA THR A 79 -1.48 -4.39 16.18
C THR A 79 -0.75 -3.10 16.56
N PHE A 80 -0.62 -2.16 15.63
CA PHE A 80 0.16 -0.95 15.79
C PHE A 80 -0.62 0.29 15.38
N LYS A 81 -0.23 1.44 15.94
CA LYS A 81 -0.71 2.74 15.47
C LYS A 81 -0.03 3.08 14.13
N THR A 82 -0.84 3.18 13.08
CA THR A 82 -0.39 3.52 11.73
C THR A 82 -0.85 4.92 11.33
N ALA A 83 -0.31 5.46 10.23
CA ALA A 83 -0.86 6.66 9.60
C ALA A 83 -0.75 6.61 8.07
N LYS A 84 -1.83 7.00 7.39
CA LYS A 84 -1.87 7.19 5.94
C LYS A 84 -1.74 8.67 5.62
N LEU A 85 -0.80 9.02 4.77
CA LEU A 85 -0.51 10.38 4.35
C LEU A 85 -0.50 10.43 2.83
N THR A 86 -1.32 11.31 2.24
CA THR A 86 -1.40 11.47 0.78
C THR A 86 -0.39 12.48 0.25
N ALA A 87 0.21 13.29 1.13
CA ALA A 87 1.18 14.32 0.77
C ALA A 87 2.35 14.38 1.76
N PRO A 88 3.54 14.82 1.31
CA PRO A 88 3.93 15.04 -0.08
C PRO A 88 3.98 13.76 -0.92
N GLU A 89 3.73 13.87 -2.22
CA GLU A 89 3.88 12.77 -3.17
C GLU A 89 5.37 12.59 -3.53
N THR A 90 6.04 11.60 -2.93
CA THR A 90 7.50 11.43 -3.09
C THR A 90 7.90 10.12 -3.79
N TYR A 91 6.92 9.30 -4.11
CA TYR A 91 7.10 8.07 -4.87
C TYR A 91 6.45 8.22 -6.22
N TYR A 92 7.18 7.99 -7.31
CA TYR A 92 6.61 8.00 -8.66
C TYR A 92 6.18 6.59 -9.03
N TYR A 93 4.87 6.39 -9.17
CA TYR A 93 4.29 5.12 -9.53
C TYR A 93 4.11 4.99 -11.04
N THR A 94 4.71 3.94 -11.58
CA THR A 94 4.54 3.49 -12.97
C THR A 94 4.03 2.06 -13.00
N ARG A 95 3.13 1.74 -13.92
CA ARG A 95 2.56 0.39 -14.09
C ARG A 95 3.09 -0.26 -15.37
N ALA A 96 3.85 -1.35 -15.22
CA ALA A 96 4.33 -2.12 -16.36
C ALA A 96 3.18 -2.79 -17.13
N GLU A 97 3.41 -3.09 -18.42
CA GLU A 97 2.48 -3.87 -19.24
C GLU A 97 2.21 -5.27 -18.67
N THR A 98 3.22 -5.89 -18.08
CA THR A 98 3.12 -7.21 -17.43
C THR A 98 2.72 -7.12 -15.95
N SER A 99 2.10 -6.00 -15.52
CA SER A 99 1.69 -5.84 -14.12
C SER A 99 0.59 -6.84 -13.75
N ILE A 100 0.75 -7.52 -12.61
CA ILE A 100 -0.29 -8.40 -12.06
C ILE A 100 -1.64 -7.69 -11.89
N THR A 101 -1.61 -6.38 -11.60
CA THR A 101 -2.83 -5.57 -11.46
C THR A 101 -3.62 -5.45 -12.78
N LYS A 102 -2.95 -5.54 -13.94
CA LYS A 102 -3.60 -5.60 -15.27
C LYS A 102 -4.20 -6.98 -15.50
N THR A 103 -3.43 -8.04 -15.27
CA THR A 103 -3.89 -9.43 -15.41
C THR A 103 -5.15 -9.72 -14.58
N VAL A 104 -5.15 -9.37 -13.29
CA VAL A 104 -6.31 -9.58 -12.40
C VAL A 104 -7.52 -8.75 -12.85
N LEU A 105 -7.30 -7.56 -13.40
CA LEU A 105 -8.37 -6.71 -13.92
C LEU A 105 -9.02 -7.29 -15.19
N GLU A 106 -8.22 -7.87 -16.08
CA GLU A 106 -8.69 -8.56 -17.30
C GLU A 106 -9.47 -9.83 -16.95
N GLU A 107 -8.95 -10.65 -16.04
CA GLU A 107 -9.60 -11.89 -15.58
C GLU A 107 -10.97 -11.63 -14.93
N LYS A 108 -11.15 -10.50 -14.24
CA LYS A 108 -12.44 -10.08 -13.67
C LYS A 108 -13.50 -9.77 -14.75
N GLY A 109 -13.07 -9.34 -15.93
CA GLY A 109 -13.94 -8.94 -17.04
C GLY A 109 -14.47 -10.10 -17.88
N ASN A 110 -13.86 -11.29 -17.75
CA ASN A 110 -14.24 -12.54 -18.40
C ASN A 110 -15.22 -13.35 -17.54
#